data_AF-A0A842XMP9-F1
#
_entry.id   AF-A0A842XMP9-F1
#
_cell.length_a   1.000
_cell.length_b   1.000
_cell.length_c   1.000
_cell.angle_alpha   90.00
_cell.angle_beta   90.00
_cell.angle_gamma   90.00
#
_symmetry.space_group_name_H-M   'P 1'
#
loop_
_entity.id
_entity.type
_entity.pdbx_description
1 polymer ?
#
loop_
_entity_poly.entity_id
_entity_poly.type
_entity_poly.pdbx_seq_one_letter_code
_entity_poly.pdbx_strand_id
1 'polypeptide(L)'
;MQNTGSIALEISESNLLVSGLFMSSFIAEIEGKTTDIWLPLEVLTITVNDPLIDFDSDVGLRNLVANDAQLSSPTSLSVGECAYVLDGNSIDVFTLTGTFSFTITDATHMVAPSDVKVFGEYLYVLDETSHIDRFDTDGNWVDVFVSDATNAPSPVSFAIDSDYIYMIDNFDHIDRFNISTGVFVDQLIANGGTMTDPIDITVGAYIFVLDNSSGSNHIDRYGLNGSEGAQIIGSDMLSSTTDISASAGALDERSLFIANNSDEILVVYENGTMRGTIDEGLSDSVWGVDATGKIFVSDSVNGLVIERLGTSVKVVVENGISDIIML
;
A
#
# COMPACT_ATOMS: atom_id res chain seq x y z
N MET A 1 32.54 17.19 48.57
CA MET A 1 32.09 16.99 47.18
C MET A 1 30.66 16.51 47.20
N GLN A 2 29.71 17.36 46.85
CA GLN A 2 28.65 17.02 45.90
C GLN A 2 27.97 18.33 45.49
N ASN A 3 27.96 18.54 44.19
CA ASN A 3 27.42 19.72 43.53
C ASN A 3 25.91 19.52 43.30
N THR A 4 25.15 20.56 43.67
CA THR A 4 24.06 21.26 42.94
C THR A 4 23.38 20.52 41.78
N GLY A 5 22.07 20.54 41.57
CA GLY A 5 20.95 21.21 42.19
C GLY A 5 19.72 20.73 41.41
N SER A 6 18.59 20.52 42.07
CA SER A 6 17.32 20.33 41.37
C SER A 6 16.88 21.68 40.85
N ILE A 7 17.16 21.96 39.57
CA ILE A 7 16.41 22.99 38.85
C ILE A 7 15.01 22.40 38.71
N ALA A 8 14.04 22.98 39.41
CA ALA A 8 12.66 22.87 38.98
C ALA A 8 12.61 23.54 37.61
N LEU A 9 12.45 22.75 36.54
CA LEU A 9 12.14 23.30 35.24
C LEU A 9 10.68 23.77 35.35
N GLU A 10 10.51 25.05 35.65
CA GLU A 10 9.21 25.71 35.57
C GLU A 10 8.91 25.89 34.08
N ILE A 11 8.40 24.83 33.45
CA ILE A 11 7.89 24.87 32.09
C ILE A 11 6.53 25.57 32.20
N SER A 12 6.51 26.89 32.05
CA SER A 12 5.29 27.68 32.16
C SER A 12 4.31 27.40 31.01
N GLU A 13 4.79 26.84 29.90
CA GLU A 13 3.99 26.48 28.74
C GLU A 13 4.60 25.25 28.04
N SER A 14 3.81 24.19 27.89
CA SER A 14 4.11 23.09 26.97
C SER A 14 3.23 23.28 25.73
N ASN A 15 3.82 23.71 24.62
CA ASN A 15 3.08 23.83 23.37
C ASN A 15 3.03 22.45 22.69
N LEU A 16 1.82 21.94 22.46
CA LEU A 16 1.62 20.79 21.58
C LEU A 16 1.84 21.28 20.15
N LEU A 17 3.01 20.98 19.59
CA LEU A 17 3.30 21.28 18.19
C LEU A 17 2.66 20.20 17.32
N VAL A 18 1.45 20.45 16.84
CA VAL A 18 0.84 19.61 15.81
C VAL A 18 1.24 20.19 14.45
N SER A 19 2.20 19.56 13.78
CA SER A 19 2.63 19.98 12.43
C SER A 19 1.89 19.15 11.37
N GLY A 20 1.06 19.80 10.55
CA GLY A 20 0.30 19.18 9.47
C GLY A 20 -0.63 20.21 8.79
N LEU A 21 -1.14 19.88 7.60
CA LEU A 21 -2.26 20.60 7.00
C LEU A 21 -3.55 20.10 7.66
N PHE A 22 -4.25 20.98 8.38
CA PHE A 22 -5.55 20.68 8.98
C PHE A 22 -6.63 21.39 8.16
N MET A 23 -7.60 20.63 7.66
CA MET A 23 -8.83 21.21 7.10
C MET A 23 -9.64 21.87 8.21
N SER A 24 -10.48 22.85 7.82
CA SER A 24 -11.12 23.85 8.70
C SER A 24 -11.99 23.33 9.87
N SER A 25 -12.18 22.02 10.00
CA SER A 25 -12.82 21.37 11.14
C SER A 25 -12.14 20.04 11.47
N PHE A 26 -11.33 20.03 12.52
CA PHE A 26 -10.92 18.80 13.19
C PHE A 26 -11.48 18.80 14.62
N ILE A 27 -11.98 17.66 15.07
CA ILE A 27 -12.34 17.44 16.47
C ILE A 27 -11.27 16.51 17.03
N ALA A 28 -10.41 17.02 17.92
CA ALA A 28 -9.53 16.19 18.71
C ALA A 28 -10.20 15.93 20.06
N GLU A 29 -10.64 14.70 20.32
CA GLU A 29 -11.00 14.29 21.67
C GLU A 29 -9.75 13.79 22.39
N ILE A 30 -9.35 14.51 23.43
CA ILE A 30 -8.28 14.08 24.34
C ILE A 30 -8.97 13.37 25.51
N GLU A 31 -9.02 12.03 25.47
CA GLU A 31 -9.45 11.25 26.64
C GLU A 31 -8.31 11.17 27.66
N GLY A 32 -8.28 12.16 28.55
CA GLY A 32 -7.46 12.16 29.76
C GLY A 32 -8.32 12.03 31.01
N LYS A 33 -7.83 11.30 32.00
CA LYS A 33 -8.42 11.33 33.35
C LYS A 33 -8.11 12.70 33.95
N THR A 34 -9.12 13.52 34.22
CA THR A 34 -8.94 14.75 35.01
C THR A 34 -8.54 14.36 36.43
N THR A 35 -7.24 14.42 36.71
CA THR A 35 -6.71 14.31 38.06
C THR A 35 -5.85 15.52 38.33
N ASP A 36 -5.96 16.10 39.51
CA ASP A 36 -5.23 17.32 39.90
C ASP A 36 -3.71 17.08 40.01
N ILE A 37 -3.25 15.82 39.92
CA ILE A 37 -1.85 15.40 40.05
C ILE A 37 -1.59 14.20 39.15
N TRP A 38 -0.89 14.42 38.04
CA TRP A 38 -0.35 13.33 37.20
C TRP A 38 0.95 12.80 37.81
N LEU A 39 1.11 11.48 37.85
CA LEU A 39 2.34 10.86 38.35
C LEU A 39 3.41 10.84 37.24
N PRO A 40 4.70 11.00 37.56
CA PRO A 40 5.76 10.78 36.59
C PRO A 40 5.64 9.35 36.03
N LEU A 41 5.60 9.22 34.70
CA LEU A 41 5.43 7.98 33.89
C LEU A 41 4.00 7.64 33.42
N GLU A 42 3.01 8.53 33.57
CA GLU A 42 1.73 8.34 32.89
C GLU A 42 1.84 8.71 31.40
N VAL A 43 1.57 7.74 30.53
CA VAL A 43 1.54 7.94 29.07
C VAL A 43 0.20 8.54 28.69
N LEU A 44 0.22 9.76 28.16
CA LEU A 44 -0.94 10.32 27.47
C LEU A 44 -1.02 9.68 26.08
N THR A 45 -1.98 8.77 25.92
CA THR A 45 -2.33 8.22 24.60
C THR A 45 -3.42 9.09 24.01
N ILE A 46 -3.14 9.78 22.91
CA ILE A 46 -4.17 10.41 22.09
C ILE A 46 -4.55 9.40 21.03
N THR A 47 -5.75 8.85 21.14
CA THR A 47 -6.34 7.99 20.11
C THR A 47 -7.18 8.87 19.21
N VAL A 48 -6.79 8.98 17.94
CA VAL A 48 -7.66 9.57 16.91
C VAL A 48 -8.51 8.42 16.38
N ASN A 49 -9.76 8.34 16.84
CA ASN A 49 -10.73 7.40 16.29
C ASN A 49 -11.29 8.00 15.00
N ASP A 50 -11.32 7.21 13.92
CA ASP A 50 -11.90 7.58 12.63
C ASP A 50 -11.44 8.95 12.10
N PRO A 51 -10.12 9.16 11.87
CA PRO A 51 -9.69 10.40 11.23
C PRO A 51 -10.44 10.52 9.90
N LEU A 52 -11.13 11.64 9.70
CA LEU A 52 -11.69 11.98 8.39
C LEU A 52 -10.51 12.16 7.44
N ILE A 53 -10.15 11.09 6.72
CA ILE A 53 -9.16 11.14 5.65
C ILE A 53 -9.88 11.76 4.46
N ASP A 54 -9.77 13.08 4.36
CA ASP A 54 -10.09 13.82 3.15
C ASP A 54 -8.88 13.75 2.20
N PHE A 55 -9.14 13.61 0.90
CA PHE A 55 -8.12 13.44 -0.10
C PHE A 55 -7.82 14.81 -0.73
N ASP A 56 -6.83 15.53 -0.22
CA ASP A 56 -6.39 16.80 -0.80
C ASP A 56 -5.23 16.54 -1.77
N SER A 57 -5.49 16.65 -3.08
CA SER A 57 -4.48 16.52 -4.12
C SER A 57 -3.73 17.83 -4.31
N ASP A 58 -2.48 17.92 -3.83
CA ASP A 58 -1.63 19.10 -4.08
C ASP A 58 -0.69 18.86 -5.26
N VAL A 59 -1.25 19.06 -6.47
CA VAL A 59 -0.52 19.00 -7.76
C VAL A 59 0.70 19.93 -7.77
N GLY A 60 0.71 21.00 -6.98
CA GLY A 60 1.79 21.98 -6.90
C GLY A 60 3.08 21.44 -6.26
N LEU A 61 2.98 20.44 -5.39
CA LEU A 61 4.13 19.80 -4.74
C LEU A 61 4.82 18.74 -5.62
N ARG A 62 4.16 18.25 -6.69
CA ARG A 62 4.68 17.22 -7.60
C ARG A 62 5.95 17.66 -8.36
N ASN A 63 6.17 18.97 -8.50
CA ASN A 63 7.26 19.55 -9.30
C ASN A 63 8.51 19.99 -8.50
N LEU A 64 8.55 19.81 -7.18
CA LEU A 64 9.60 20.40 -6.32
C LEU A 64 10.64 19.42 -5.79
N VAL A 65 10.40 18.13 -5.90
CA VAL A 65 11.41 17.10 -5.66
C VAL A 65 11.92 16.68 -7.04
N ALA A 66 13.23 16.57 -7.22
CA ALA A 66 13.81 16.02 -8.44
C ALA A 66 13.44 14.52 -8.51
N ASN A 67 12.19 14.22 -8.85
CA ASN A 67 11.73 12.89 -9.18
C ASN A 67 12.36 12.59 -10.54
N ASP A 68 13.23 11.59 -10.59
CA ASP A 68 13.95 11.27 -11.81
C ASP A 68 12.92 10.89 -12.88
N ALA A 69 12.91 11.64 -13.97
CA ALA A 69 11.93 11.55 -15.06
C ALA A 69 12.19 10.32 -15.95
N GLN A 70 12.53 9.17 -15.38
CA GLN A 70 12.99 8.00 -16.13
C GLN A 70 12.37 6.68 -15.70
N LEU A 71 11.13 6.68 -15.18
CA LEU A 71 10.30 5.47 -15.33
C LEU A 71 9.97 5.33 -16.81
N SER A 72 10.62 4.39 -17.49
CA SER A 72 10.54 4.23 -18.93
C SER A 72 9.36 3.36 -19.38
N SER A 73 8.99 2.39 -18.55
CA SER A 73 7.93 1.40 -18.76
C SER A 73 7.50 0.80 -17.41
N PRO A 74 6.93 1.59 -16.47
CA PRO A 74 6.50 1.06 -15.18
C PRO A 74 5.30 0.13 -15.37
N THR A 75 5.29 -1.02 -14.71
CA THR A 75 4.21 -2.02 -14.83
C THR A 75 3.70 -2.56 -13.49
N SER A 76 4.46 -2.43 -12.41
CA SER A 76 4.05 -2.85 -11.07
C SER A 76 4.76 -2.01 -10.01
N LEU A 77 4.12 -1.85 -8.85
CA LEU A 77 4.60 -1.04 -7.74
C LEU A 77 4.30 -1.77 -6.43
N SER A 78 5.26 -1.80 -5.52
CA SER A 78 5.03 -2.26 -4.15
C SER A 78 5.86 -1.48 -3.14
N VAL A 79 5.30 -1.27 -1.95
CA VAL A 79 5.89 -0.36 -0.96
C VAL A 79 6.08 -1.04 0.40
N GLY A 80 7.30 -0.90 0.93
CA GLY A 80 7.73 -1.39 2.23
C GLY A 80 8.52 -0.29 2.94
N GLU A 81 9.80 -0.55 3.26
CA GLU A 81 10.70 0.53 3.73
C GLU A 81 11.03 1.56 2.64
N CYS A 82 10.92 1.14 1.38
CA CYS A 82 11.07 1.94 0.16
C CYS A 82 9.89 1.66 -0.79
N ALA A 83 9.74 2.48 -1.82
CA ALA A 83 8.88 2.18 -2.96
C ALA A 83 9.70 1.50 -4.05
N TYR A 84 9.21 0.36 -4.54
CA TYR A 84 9.86 -0.47 -5.56
C TYR A 84 8.98 -0.49 -6.80
N VAL A 85 9.46 0.11 -7.89
CA VAL A 85 8.73 0.19 -9.16
C VAL A 85 9.39 -0.75 -10.15
N LEU A 86 8.63 -1.72 -10.67
CA LEU A 86 9.05 -2.53 -11.78
C LEU A 86 9.01 -1.68 -13.07
N ASP A 87 10.18 -1.32 -13.59
CA ASP A 87 10.37 -0.51 -14.79
C ASP A 87 11.01 -1.36 -15.90
N GLY A 88 10.19 -1.95 -16.75
CA GLY A 88 10.64 -2.91 -17.77
C GLY A 88 11.28 -4.17 -17.15
N ASN A 89 12.61 -4.32 -17.29
CA ASN A 89 13.36 -5.48 -16.77
C ASN A 89 14.20 -5.13 -15.52
N SER A 90 13.90 -4.01 -14.87
CA SER A 90 14.61 -3.51 -13.70
C SER A 90 13.63 -3.04 -12.64
N ILE A 91 14.07 -2.96 -11.39
CA ILE A 91 13.27 -2.35 -10.32
C ILE A 91 13.96 -1.07 -9.88
N ASP A 92 13.30 0.06 -10.09
CA ASP A 92 13.76 1.34 -9.56
C ASP A 92 13.26 1.54 -8.13
N VAL A 93 14.17 1.89 -7.23
CA VAL A 93 13.92 2.00 -5.80
C VAL A 93 13.93 3.46 -5.39
N PHE A 94 12.87 3.88 -4.72
CA PHE A 94 12.69 5.25 -4.22
C PHE A 94 12.49 5.25 -2.72
N THR A 95 12.94 6.30 -2.05
CA THR A 95 12.56 6.55 -0.66
C THR A 95 11.06 6.83 -0.57
N LEU A 96 10.47 6.70 0.63
CA LEU A 96 9.06 7.04 0.88
C LEU A 96 8.73 8.55 0.74
N THR A 97 9.73 9.38 0.41
CA THR A 97 9.58 10.79 0.06
C THR A 97 9.71 11.05 -1.44
N GLY A 98 9.86 10.00 -2.26
CA GLY A 98 9.90 10.08 -3.72
C GLY A 98 11.30 10.29 -4.31
N THR A 99 12.35 10.20 -3.50
CA THR A 99 13.72 10.38 -3.99
C THR A 99 14.26 9.07 -4.52
N PHE A 100 14.75 9.06 -5.77
CA PHE A 100 15.43 7.89 -6.34
C PHE A 100 16.63 7.49 -5.48
N SER A 101 16.78 6.18 -5.26
CA SER A 101 17.84 5.59 -4.44
C SER A 101 18.82 4.82 -5.31
N PHE A 102 18.35 3.75 -5.97
CA PHE A 102 19.14 2.90 -6.84
C PHE A 102 18.23 2.05 -7.74
N THR A 103 18.82 1.33 -8.69
CA THR A 103 18.12 0.38 -9.57
C THR A 103 18.63 -1.03 -9.29
N ILE A 104 17.71 -1.98 -9.20
CA ILE A 104 17.99 -3.42 -9.13
C ILE A 104 17.94 -3.96 -10.55
N THR A 105 19.01 -4.63 -10.97
CA THR A 105 19.10 -5.31 -12.26
C THR A 105 19.69 -6.69 -12.09
N ASP A 106 18.96 -7.71 -12.53
CA ASP A 106 19.50 -9.07 -12.66
C ASP A 106 18.92 -9.75 -13.90
N ALA A 107 19.63 -9.67 -15.02
CA ALA A 107 19.18 -10.25 -16.28
C ALA A 107 19.11 -11.80 -16.27
N THR A 108 19.59 -12.45 -15.21
CA THR A 108 19.51 -13.91 -15.04
C THR A 108 18.26 -14.32 -14.28
N HIS A 109 17.87 -13.54 -13.27
CA HIS A 109 16.78 -13.87 -12.33
C HIS A 109 15.59 -12.89 -12.39
N MET A 110 15.61 -11.93 -13.31
CA MET A 110 14.49 -11.05 -13.67
C MET A 110 14.29 -11.13 -15.18
N VAL A 111 14.00 -12.33 -15.68
CA VAL A 111 13.77 -12.54 -17.11
C VAL A 111 12.32 -12.19 -17.41
N ALA A 112 12.12 -11.02 -18.02
CA ALA A 112 10.81 -10.46 -18.33
C ALA A 112 9.87 -10.48 -17.10
N PRO A 113 10.25 -9.78 -16.02
CA PRO A 113 9.45 -9.71 -14.83
C PRO A 113 8.10 -9.06 -15.14
N SER A 114 7.03 -9.57 -14.53
CA SER A 114 5.67 -9.05 -14.73
C SER A 114 5.09 -8.39 -13.50
N ASP A 115 5.53 -8.79 -12.30
CA ASP A 115 5.01 -8.26 -11.05
C ASP A 115 6.07 -8.26 -9.93
N VAL A 116 5.96 -7.33 -8.99
CA VAL A 116 6.83 -7.20 -7.82
C VAL A 116 6.00 -6.93 -6.56
N LYS A 117 6.30 -7.65 -5.47
CA LYS A 117 5.72 -7.39 -4.15
C LYS A 117 6.81 -7.38 -3.08
N VAL A 118 6.77 -6.43 -2.16
CA VAL A 118 7.66 -6.38 -1.00
C VAL A 118 6.95 -6.92 0.23
N PHE A 119 7.59 -7.83 0.96
CA PHE A 119 7.07 -8.33 2.22
C PHE A 119 8.21 -8.67 3.18
N GLY A 120 8.18 -8.07 4.38
CA GLY A 120 9.26 -8.20 5.34
C GLY A 120 10.57 -7.62 4.80
N GLU A 121 11.64 -8.41 4.83
CA GLU A 121 12.99 -8.02 4.39
C GLU A 121 13.28 -8.42 2.92
N TYR A 122 12.26 -8.81 2.16
CA TYR A 122 12.42 -9.37 0.83
C TYR A 122 11.52 -8.72 -0.22
N LEU A 123 12.06 -8.70 -1.44
CA LEU A 123 11.32 -8.46 -2.68
C LEU A 123 11.06 -9.79 -3.34
N TYR A 124 9.82 -9.98 -3.77
CA TYR A 124 9.35 -11.13 -4.52
C TYR A 124 9.05 -10.63 -5.93
N VAL A 125 9.62 -11.29 -6.94
CA VAL A 125 9.53 -10.86 -8.34
C VAL A 125 8.98 -12.03 -9.15
N LEU A 126 7.84 -11.82 -9.79
CA LEU A 126 7.25 -12.78 -10.70
C LEU A 126 7.95 -12.69 -12.04
N ASP A 127 8.44 -13.82 -12.55
CA ASP A 127 9.12 -13.92 -13.83
C ASP A 127 8.32 -14.71 -14.89
N GLU A 128 8.72 -14.60 -16.17
CA GLU A 128 8.05 -15.29 -17.29
C GLU A 128 8.10 -16.83 -17.19
N THR A 129 8.87 -17.40 -16.26
CA THR A 129 9.13 -18.84 -16.20
C THR A 129 8.36 -19.57 -15.10
N SER A 130 7.28 -18.97 -14.57
CA SER A 130 6.45 -19.48 -13.47
C SER A 130 7.17 -19.56 -12.11
N HIS A 131 8.16 -18.70 -11.92
CA HIS A 131 8.87 -18.57 -10.66
C HIS A 131 8.56 -17.25 -9.99
N ILE A 132 8.62 -17.27 -8.66
CA ILE A 132 8.86 -16.07 -7.88
C ILE A 132 10.30 -16.12 -7.43
N ASP A 133 11.13 -15.25 -8.00
CA ASP A 133 12.47 -14.99 -7.51
C ASP A 133 12.42 -14.07 -6.29
N ARG A 134 13.32 -14.31 -5.34
CA ARG A 134 13.42 -13.51 -4.13
C ARG A 134 14.75 -12.78 -4.07
N PHE A 135 14.66 -11.49 -3.80
CA PHE A 135 15.78 -10.60 -3.59
C PHE A 135 15.69 -10.04 -2.17
N ASP A 136 16.82 -9.69 -1.57
CA ASP A 136 16.80 -8.81 -0.40
C ASP A 136 16.42 -7.37 -0.83
N THR A 137 16.05 -6.55 0.15
CA THR A 137 15.66 -5.15 -0.09
C THR A 137 16.79 -4.25 -0.60
N ASP A 138 18.04 -4.73 -0.57
CA ASP A 138 19.21 -4.08 -1.16
C ASP A 138 19.44 -4.48 -2.64
N GLY A 139 18.65 -5.43 -3.15
CA GLY A 139 18.68 -5.87 -4.55
C GLY A 139 19.57 -7.07 -4.85
N ASN A 140 20.06 -7.78 -3.84
CA ASN A 140 20.81 -9.02 -4.06
C ASN A 140 19.86 -10.20 -4.23
N TRP A 141 20.05 -10.99 -5.28
CA TRP A 141 19.30 -12.23 -5.46
C TRP A 141 19.60 -13.23 -4.32
N VAL A 142 18.55 -13.85 -3.79
CA VAL A 142 18.61 -14.79 -2.67
C VAL A 142 18.41 -16.21 -3.17
N ASP A 143 17.25 -16.48 -3.78
CA ASP A 143 16.86 -17.78 -4.30
C ASP A 143 15.65 -17.68 -5.24
N VAL A 144 15.38 -18.77 -5.96
CA VAL A 144 14.06 -19.04 -6.52
C VAL A 144 13.16 -19.49 -5.37
N PHE A 145 12.18 -18.68 -5.00
CA PHE A 145 11.35 -18.91 -3.82
C PHE A 145 10.15 -19.80 -4.11
N VAL A 146 9.41 -19.50 -5.18
CA VAL A 146 8.33 -20.37 -5.70
C VAL A 146 8.78 -20.94 -7.04
N SER A 147 8.65 -22.26 -7.19
CA SER A 147 8.92 -22.99 -8.44
C SER A 147 7.89 -24.11 -8.60
N ASP A 148 6.76 -23.78 -9.22
CA ASP A 148 5.69 -24.77 -9.42
C ASP A 148 4.99 -24.59 -10.77
N ALA A 149 5.71 -24.93 -11.83
CA ALA A 149 5.16 -24.96 -13.19
C ALA A 149 4.01 -25.96 -13.39
N THR A 150 3.73 -26.84 -12.42
CA THR A 150 2.64 -27.83 -12.54
C THR A 150 1.33 -27.25 -12.06
N ASN A 151 1.35 -26.56 -10.93
CA ASN A 151 0.15 -26.02 -10.31
C ASN A 151 -0.10 -24.55 -10.69
N ALA A 152 0.95 -23.75 -10.93
CA ALA A 152 0.83 -22.36 -11.35
C ALA A 152 1.51 -22.09 -12.71
N PRO A 153 1.00 -22.65 -13.82
CA PRO A 153 1.56 -22.38 -15.13
C PRO A 153 1.23 -20.95 -15.58
N SER A 154 2.25 -20.21 -16.03
CA SER A 154 2.11 -18.84 -16.56
C SER A 154 1.33 -17.90 -15.63
N PRO A 155 1.83 -17.64 -14.42
CA PRO A 155 1.17 -16.77 -13.47
C PRO A 155 1.00 -15.35 -14.01
N VAL A 156 -0.09 -14.70 -13.63
CA VAL A 156 -0.44 -13.34 -14.09
C VAL A 156 0.04 -12.30 -13.08
N SER A 157 -0.38 -12.44 -11.82
CA SER A 157 -0.06 -11.55 -10.71
C SER A 157 -0.11 -12.32 -9.39
N PHE A 158 0.45 -11.75 -8.33
CA PHE A 158 0.39 -12.33 -7.00
C PHE A 158 0.26 -11.28 -5.89
N ALA A 159 -0.31 -11.70 -4.77
CA ALA A 159 -0.43 -10.91 -3.54
C ALA A 159 0.17 -11.68 -2.36
N ILE A 160 0.63 -10.95 -1.34
CA ILE A 160 1.23 -11.53 -0.14
C ILE A 160 0.52 -11.03 1.11
N ASP A 161 0.18 -11.93 2.03
CA ASP A 161 -0.17 -11.60 3.42
C ASP A 161 0.80 -12.23 4.42
N SER A 162 0.45 -12.20 5.71
CA SER A 162 1.28 -12.76 6.78
C SER A 162 1.48 -14.28 6.72
N ASP A 163 0.65 -14.99 5.99
CA ASP A 163 0.57 -16.45 6.01
C ASP A 163 0.84 -17.08 4.64
N TYR A 164 0.45 -16.41 3.54
CA TYR A 164 0.44 -16.98 2.21
C TYR A 164 0.85 -15.98 1.12
N ILE A 165 1.35 -16.56 0.03
CA ILE A 165 1.34 -15.95 -1.31
C ILE A 165 0.10 -16.47 -2.02
N TYR A 166 -0.71 -15.57 -2.57
CA TYR A 166 -1.86 -15.87 -3.42
C TYR A 166 -1.47 -15.54 -4.84
N MET A 167 -1.48 -16.52 -5.72
CA MET A 167 -1.04 -16.38 -7.11
C MET A 167 -2.20 -16.65 -8.04
N ILE A 168 -2.37 -15.79 -9.03
CA ILE A 168 -3.30 -16.02 -10.12
C ILE A 168 -2.57 -16.77 -11.23
N ASP A 169 -3.10 -17.93 -11.63
CA ASP A 169 -2.60 -18.70 -12.78
C ASP A 169 -3.38 -18.38 -14.07
N ASN A 170 -2.92 -18.92 -15.20
CA ASN A 170 -3.55 -18.70 -16.50
C ASN A 170 -4.84 -19.52 -16.74
N PHE A 171 -5.30 -20.27 -15.75
CA PHE A 171 -6.57 -20.99 -15.77
C PHE A 171 -7.63 -20.31 -14.89
N ASP A 172 -7.36 -19.05 -14.54
CA ASP A 172 -8.18 -18.27 -13.64
C ASP A 172 -8.32 -18.95 -12.26
N HIS A 173 -7.25 -19.55 -11.75
CA HIS A 173 -7.22 -20.03 -10.37
C HIS A 173 -6.59 -19.01 -9.44
N ILE A 174 -6.89 -19.17 -8.15
CA ILE A 174 -6.06 -18.59 -7.10
C ILE A 174 -5.39 -19.75 -6.35
N ASP A 175 -4.08 -19.84 -6.48
CA ASP A 175 -3.24 -20.82 -5.80
C ASP A 175 -2.59 -20.20 -4.57
N ARG A 176 -2.46 -21.00 -3.49
CA ARG A 176 -1.77 -20.59 -2.28
C ARG A 176 -0.43 -21.28 -2.13
N PHE A 177 0.57 -20.48 -1.80
CA PHE A 177 1.89 -20.94 -1.40
C PHE A 177 2.19 -20.45 0.00
N ASN A 178 2.91 -21.24 0.78
CA ASN A 178 3.30 -20.84 2.13
C ASN A 178 4.37 -19.74 2.07
N ILE A 179 4.14 -18.57 2.69
CA ILE A 179 5.07 -17.43 2.61
C ILE A 179 6.43 -17.69 3.28
N SER A 180 6.52 -18.67 4.18
CA SER A 180 7.78 -19.01 4.86
C SER A 180 8.63 -20.02 4.10
N THR A 181 8.04 -20.82 3.21
CA THR A 181 8.73 -21.92 2.52
C THR A 181 8.61 -21.92 1.00
N GLY A 182 7.72 -21.12 0.41
CA GLY A 182 7.43 -21.10 -1.02
C GLY A 182 6.75 -22.37 -1.56
N VAL A 183 6.27 -23.24 -0.67
CA VAL A 183 5.69 -24.54 -1.03
C VAL A 183 4.20 -24.37 -1.32
N PHE A 184 3.73 -24.96 -2.42
CA PHE A 184 2.32 -25.04 -2.77
C PHE A 184 1.50 -25.68 -1.65
N VAL A 185 0.41 -25.03 -1.28
CA VAL A 185 -0.50 -25.45 -0.21
C VAL A 185 -1.73 -26.11 -0.83
N ASP A 186 -2.47 -25.34 -1.62
CA ASP A 186 -3.65 -25.78 -2.34
C ASP A 186 -4.03 -24.78 -3.44
N GLN A 187 -4.89 -25.25 -4.34
CA GLN A 187 -5.65 -24.39 -5.23
C GLN A 187 -6.86 -23.89 -4.45
N LEU A 188 -6.79 -22.64 -3.99
CA LEU A 188 -7.82 -22.03 -3.14
C LEU A 188 -9.11 -21.81 -3.92
N ILE A 189 -8.99 -21.36 -5.17
CA ILE A 189 -10.11 -21.13 -6.08
C ILE A 189 -9.86 -21.89 -7.37
N ALA A 190 -10.62 -22.95 -7.58
CA ALA A 190 -10.33 -23.98 -8.58
C ALA A 190 -11.04 -23.84 -9.94
N ASN A 191 -11.82 -22.78 -10.17
CA ASN A 191 -12.53 -22.56 -11.44
C ASN A 191 -12.88 -21.07 -11.66
N GLY A 192 -12.01 -20.12 -11.31
CA GLY A 192 -12.28 -18.68 -11.48
C GLY A 192 -13.36 -18.10 -10.58
N GLY A 193 -14.34 -18.87 -10.11
CA GLY A 193 -15.54 -18.27 -9.54
C GLY A 193 -16.24 -17.40 -10.58
N THR A 194 -16.15 -16.08 -10.41
CA THR A 194 -16.61 -15.06 -11.36
C THR A 194 -15.49 -14.50 -12.25
N MET A 195 -14.23 -14.83 -11.96
CA MET A 195 -13.02 -14.45 -12.68
C MET A 195 -12.91 -15.18 -14.02
N THR A 196 -12.52 -14.47 -15.07
CA THR A 196 -12.44 -15.02 -16.44
C THR A 196 -11.30 -14.45 -17.28
N ASP A 197 -10.70 -13.33 -16.85
CA ASP A 197 -9.53 -12.70 -17.46
C ASP A 197 -8.87 -11.78 -16.39
N PRO A 198 -8.27 -12.37 -15.34
CA PRO A 198 -7.72 -11.60 -14.23
C PRO A 198 -6.55 -10.76 -14.70
N ILE A 199 -6.47 -9.53 -14.18
CA ILE A 199 -5.39 -8.58 -14.42
C ILE A 199 -4.45 -8.56 -13.23
N ASP A 200 -5.02 -8.40 -12.03
CA ASP A 200 -4.23 -8.16 -10.82
C ASP A 200 -4.97 -8.62 -9.55
N ILE A 201 -4.22 -8.84 -8.47
CA ILE A 201 -4.72 -9.33 -7.19
C ILE A 201 -4.14 -8.55 -6.02
N THR A 202 -4.98 -8.28 -5.03
CA THR A 202 -4.56 -7.73 -3.76
C THR A 202 -5.23 -8.46 -2.59
N VAL A 203 -4.59 -8.42 -1.42
CA VAL A 203 -5.07 -9.10 -0.22
C VAL A 203 -5.12 -8.12 0.96
N GLY A 204 -6.27 -8.11 1.63
CA GLY A 204 -6.55 -7.30 2.81
C GLY A 204 -7.38 -8.11 3.82
N ALA A 205 -8.60 -7.66 4.13
CA ALA A 205 -9.55 -8.51 4.87
C ALA A 205 -10.06 -9.71 4.03
N TYR A 206 -10.01 -9.54 2.72
CA TYR A 206 -10.45 -10.46 1.69
C TYR A 206 -9.38 -10.51 0.60
N ILE A 207 -9.53 -11.46 -0.32
CA ILE A 207 -8.82 -11.47 -1.58
C ILE A 207 -9.67 -10.68 -2.57
N PHE A 208 -9.06 -9.71 -3.25
CA PHE A 208 -9.71 -8.93 -4.29
C PHE A 208 -8.98 -9.18 -5.60
N VAL A 209 -9.74 -9.42 -6.66
CA VAL A 209 -9.20 -9.61 -7.99
C VAL A 209 -9.80 -8.59 -8.93
N LEU A 210 -8.93 -7.88 -9.64
CA LEU A 210 -9.28 -7.07 -10.78
C LEU A 210 -9.38 -7.96 -12.02
N ASP A 211 -10.55 -8.04 -12.65
CA ASP A 211 -10.84 -8.92 -13.78
C ASP A 211 -11.36 -8.14 -15.00
N ASN A 212 -11.00 -8.57 -16.20
CA ASN A 212 -11.43 -7.99 -17.47
C ASN A 212 -12.22 -8.96 -18.35
N SER A 213 -13.31 -9.51 -17.80
CA SER A 213 -14.26 -10.31 -18.58
C SER A 213 -14.77 -9.59 -19.85
N SER A 214 -14.29 -10.01 -21.02
CA SER A 214 -14.79 -9.59 -22.33
C SER A 214 -14.70 -8.08 -22.60
N GLY A 215 -13.68 -7.40 -22.07
CA GLY A 215 -13.48 -5.96 -22.26
C GLY A 215 -14.27 -5.08 -21.29
N SER A 216 -14.66 -5.65 -20.14
CA SER A 216 -15.43 -4.99 -19.09
C SER A 216 -14.81 -5.29 -17.73
N ASN A 217 -14.16 -4.28 -17.15
CA ASN A 217 -13.48 -4.41 -15.87
C ASN A 217 -14.48 -4.57 -14.73
N HIS A 218 -14.15 -5.44 -13.79
CA HIS A 218 -14.89 -5.62 -12.54
C HIS A 218 -13.94 -6.07 -11.42
N ILE A 219 -14.41 -5.99 -10.19
CA ILE A 219 -13.66 -6.47 -9.02
C ILE A 219 -14.46 -7.54 -8.33
N ASP A 220 -13.83 -8.69 -8.18
CA ASP A 220 -14.32 -9.81 -7.43
C ASP A 220 -13.70 -9.84 -6.04
N ARG A 221 -14.50 -10.27 -5.06
CA ARG A 221 -14.07 -10.44 -3.67
C ARG A 221 -14.28 -11.88 -3.23
N TYR A 222 -13.28 -12.44 -2.58
CA TYR A 222 -13.30 -13.78 -2.00
C TYR A 222 -12.84 -13.73 -0.54
N GLY A 223 -13.43 -14.56 0.33
CA GLY A 223 -12.89 -14.80 1.67
C GLY A 223 -11.49 -15.42 1.59
N LEU A 224 -10.65 -15.20 2.61
CA LEU A 224 -9.28 -15.76 2.68
C LEU A 224 -9.22 -17.31 2.66
N ASN A 225 -10.37 -17.96 2.85
CA ASN A 225 -10.55 -19.40 2.73
C ASN A 225 -11.10 -19.85 1.36
N GLY A 226 -11.18 -18.95 0.37
CA GLY A 226 -11.71 -19.19 -0.98
C GLY A 226 -13.24 -19.22 -1.07
N SER A 227 -13.97 -18.86 -0.01
CA SER A 227 -15.44 -18.81 -0.02
C SER A 227 -15.97 -17.43 -0.42
N GLU A 228 -17.29 -17.30 -0.57
CA GLU A 228 -17.99 -16.02 -0.73
C GLU A 228 -17.60 -15.19 -1.98
N GLY A 229 -17.16 -15.86 -3.04
CA GLY A 229 -16.88 -15.23 -4.33
C GLY A 229 -18.07 -14.43 -4.86
N ALA A 230 -17.87 -13.12 -5.01
CA ALA A 230 -18.86 -12.21 -5.58
C ALA A 230 -18.19 -11.01 -6.22
N GLN A 231 -18.74 -10.60 -7.37
CA GLN A 231 -18.47 -9.30 -7.96
C GLN A 231 -19.03 -8.20 -7.05
N ILE A 232 -18.16 -7.29 -6.59
CA ILE A 232 -18.52 -6.17 -5.72
C ILE A 232 -18.56 -4.83 -6.47
N ILE A 233 -17.84 -4.72 -7.60
CA ILE A 233 -17.79 -3.52 -8.44
C ILE A 233 -17.85 -3.96 -9.90
N GLY A 234 -18.59 -3.22 -10.74
CA GLY A 234 -18.72 -3.51 -12.17
C GLY A 234 -18.22 -2.37 -13.06
N SER A 235 -18.32 -2.58 -14.37
CA SER A 235 -17.80 -1.67 -15.39
C SER A 235 -18.47 -0.30 -15.46
N ASP A 236 -19.60 -0.11 -14.78
CA ASP A 236 -20.19 1.22 -14.62
C ASP A 236 -19.29 2.16 -13.79
N MET A 237 -18.36 1.60 -12.99
CA MET A 237 -17.40 2.36 -12.18
C MET A 237 -15.94 2.21 -12.65
N LEU A 238 -15.64 1.23 -13.49
CA LEU A 238 -14.28 0.86 -13.86
C LEU A 238 -14.05 0.99 -15.36
N SER A 239 -12.95 1.62 -15.72
CA SER A 239 -12.49 1.78 -17.11
C SER A 239 -10.98 1.73 -17.18
N SER A 240 -10.44 0.97 -18.13
CA SER A 240 -8.99 0.94 -18.42
C SER A 240 -8.10 0.76 -17.17
N THR A 241 -8.58 -0.03 -16.21
CA THR A 241 -7.87 -0.26 -14.95
C THR A 241 -6.65 -1.13 -15.12
N THR A 242 -5.58 -0.81 -14.40
CA THR A 242 -4.28 -1.48 -14.52
C THR A 242 -3.84 -2.19 -13.25
N ASP A 243 -4.25 -1.68 -12.08
CA ASP A 243 -3.76 -2.17 -10.79
C ASP A 243 -4.77 -1.93 -9.66
N ILE A 244 -4.67 -2.73 -8.58
CA ILE A 244 -5.52 -2.63 -7.40
C ILE A 244 -4.72 -2.83 -6.10
N SER A 245 -5.02 -2.02 -5.09
CA SER A 245 -4.42 -2.15 -3.76
C SER A 245 -5.46 -2.06 -2.66
N ALA A 246 -5.39 -3.01 -1.72
CA ALA A 246 -6.16 -2.95 -0.49
C ALA A 246 -5.41 -2.15 0.57
N SER A 247 -6.14 -1.31 1.31
CA SER A 247 -5.61 -0.67 2.50
C SER A 247 -5.09 -1.70 3.52
N ALA A 248 -4.04 -1.36 4.25
CA ALA A 248 -3.55 -2.21 5.34
C ALA A 248 -4.66 -2.65 6.31
N GLY A 249 -4.68 -3.94 6.66
CA GLY A 249 -5.75 -4.55 7.46
C GLY A 249 -5.92 -4.03 8.90
N ALA A 250 -5.09 -3.10 9.36
CA ALA A 250 -5.20 -2.48 10.68
C ALA A 250 -6.17 -1.27 10.72
N LEU A 251 -6.74 -0.86 9.58
CA LEU A 251 -7.70 0.24 9.53
C LEU A 251 -9.12 -0.25 9.83
N ASP A 252 -9.87 0.57 10.58
CA ASP A 252 -11.29 0.35 10.87
C ASP A 252 -12.16 0.58 9.62
N GLU A 253 -11.81 1.57 8.80
CA GLU A 253 -12.35 1.78 7.46
C GLU A 253 -11.38 1.30 6.39
N ARG A 254 -11.66 0.11 5.83
CA ARG A 254 -10.85 -0.49 4.77
C ARG A 254 -11.34 -0.08 3.39
N SER A 255 -10.40 0.27 2.53
CA SER A 255 -10.67 0.73 1.18
C SER A 255 -9.83 -0.03 0.16
N LEU A 256 -10.34 -0.12 -1.07
CA LEU A 256 -9.56 -0.47 -2.25
C LEU A 256 -9.23 0.82 -2.99
N PHE A 257 -8.02 0.86 -3.53
CA PHE A 257 -7.50 1.92 -4.37
C PHE A 257 -7.26 1.30 -5.74
N ILE A 258 -7.86 1.88 -6.78
CA ILE A 258 -7.84 1.32 -8.12
C ILE A 258 -7.27 2.38 -9.05
N ALA A 259 -6.21 2.03 -9.78
CA ALA A 259 -5.77 2.81 -10.93
C ALA A 259 -6.88 2.75 -12.00
N ASN A 260 -7.60 3.84 -12.22
CA ASN A 260 -8.81 3.89 -13.04
C ASN A 260 -8.72 4.99 -14.09
N ASN A 261 -9.37 4.80 -15.24
CA ASN A 261 -9.45 5.77 -16.33
C ASN A 261 -8.11 6.30 -16.86
N SER A 262 -7.00 5.68 -16.47
CA SER A 262 -5.63 6.15 -16.70
C SER A 262 -5.29 7.51 -16.06
N ASP A 263 -6.24 8.23 -15.45
CA ASP A 263 -6.06 9.59 -14.92
C ASP A 263 -6.61 9.80 -13.50
N GLU A 264 -7.14 8.77 -12.84
CA GLU A 264 -7.64 8.87 -11.46
C GLU A 264 -7.32 7.62 -10.62
N ILE A 265 -7.26 7.79 -9.30
CA ILE A 265 -7.35 6.67 -8.36
C ILE A 265 -8.77 6.61 -7.79
N LEU A 266 -9.53 5.59 -8.18
CA LEU A 266 -10.85 5.35 -7.60
C LEU A 266 -10.70 4.75 -6.20
N VAL A 267 -11.45 5.28 -5.24
CA VAL A 267 -11.50 4.78 -3.86
C VAL A 267 -12.87 4.24 -3.53
N VAL A 268 -12.90 3.01 -3.08
CA VAL A 268 -14.11 2.27 -2.71
C VAL A 268 -13.90 1.58 -1.38
N TYR A 269 -14.95 1.34 -0.62
CA TYR A 269 -14.87 0.43 0.53
C TYR A 269 -14.74 -1.02 0.04
N GLU A 270 -14.20 -1.91 0.88
CA GLU A 270 -14.10 -3.36 0.60
C GLU A 270 -15.47 -4.06 0.36
N ASN A 271 -16.58 -3.35 0.59
CA ASN A 271 -17.93 -3.81 0.26
C ASN A 271 -18.42 -3.36 -1.14
N GLY A 272 -17.58 -2.66 -1.91
CA GLY A 272 -17.89 -2.14 -3.25
C GLY A 272 -18.55 -0.76 -3.28
N THR A 273 -18.85 -0.15 -2.12
CA THR A 273 -19.47 1.18 -2.09
C THR A 273 -18.43 2.24 -2.43
N MET A 274 -18.76 3.15 -3.37
CA MET A 274 -17.90 4.28 -3.72
C MET A 274 -17.66 5.19 -2.52
N ARG A 275 -16.39 5.54 -2.29
CA ARG A 275 -15.97 6.53 -1.29
C ARG A 275 -15.63 7.87 -1.95
N GLY A 276 -14.94 7.82 -3.09
CA GLY A 276 -14.55 9.01 -3.84
C GLY A 276 -13.50 8.67 -4.90
N THR A 277 -12.88 9.70 -5.45
CA THR A 277 -11.74 9.60 -6.36
C THR A 277 -10.62 10.47 -5.81
N ILE A 278 -9.39 10.08 -6.08
CA ILE A 278 -8.19 10.83 -5.75
C ILE A 278 -7.57 11.23 -7.06
N ASP A 279 -7.34 12.53 -7.18
CA ASP A 279 -6.57 13.14 -8.26
C ASP A 279 -7.09 12.88 -9.67
N GLU A 280 -8.02 13.72 -10.14
CA GLU A 280 -8.49 13.75 -11.55
C GLU A 280 -7.47 14.39 -12.52
N GLY A 281 -6.20 14.54 -12.09
CA GLY A 281 -5.13 15.20 -12.83
C GLY A 281 -3.86 14.37 -12.96
N LEU A 282 -3.93 13.06 -12.70
CA LEU A 282 -2.87 12.13 -13.10
C LEU A 282 -2.79 12.11 -14.63
N SER A 283 -1.62 11.80 -15.17
CA SER A 283 -1.52 11.62 -16.63
C SER A 283 -1.94 10.21 -17.01
N ASP A 284 -2.36 10.01 -18.27
CA ASP A 284 -2.84 8.76 -18.88
C ASP A 284 -1.91 7.53 -18.75
N SER A 285 -0.86 7.59 -17.93
CA SER A 285 0.17 6.58 -17.72
C SER A 285 0.25 6.09 -16.28
N VAL A 286 -0.83 6.15 -15.50
CA VAL A 286 -0.89 5.48 -14.19
C VAL A 286 -0.91 3.96 -14.35
N TRP A 287 0.11 3.30 -13.80
CA TRP A 287 0.28 1.84 -13.92
C TRP A 287 0.15 1.06 -12.64
N GLY A 288 0.48 1.66 -11.49
CA GLY A 288 0.49 0.96 -10.22
C GLY A 288 0.03 1.83 -9.07
N VAL A 289 -0.57 1.22 -8.06
CA VAL A 289 -1.06 1.87 -6.84
C VAL A 289 -0.70 1.01 -5.63
N ASP A 290 -0.08 1.61 -4.60
CA ASP A 290 0.12 0.96 -3.30
C ASP A 290 -0.28 1.92 -2.18
N ALA A 291 -1.13 1.42 -1.28
CA ALA A 291 -1.71 2.19 -0.19
C ALA A 291 -1.19 1.76 1.21
N THR A 292 0.11 1.96 1.45
CA THR A 292 0.78 1.75 2.75
C THR A 292 0.87 3.06 3.56
N GLY A 293 -0.27 3.64 3.91
CA GLY A 293 -0.35 4.89 4.68
C GLY A 293 -0.08 6.16 3.87
N LYS A 294 0.37 6.03 2.62
CA LYS A 294 0.29 7.02 1.54
C LYS A 294 -0.13 6.27 0.27
N ILE A 295 -0.53 6.99 -0.76
CA ILE A 295 -0.71 6.42 -2.09
C ILE A 295 0.52 6.71 -2.90
N PHE A 296 1.10 5.66 -3.44
CA PHE A 296 2.17 5.75 -4.41
C PHE A 296 1.60 5.38 -5.77
N VAL A 297 1.93 6.15 -6.80
CA VAL A 297 1.48 5.94 -8.17
C VAL A 297 2.67 5.97 -9.10
N SER A 298 2.86 4.94 -9.91
CA SER A 298 3.88 4.93 -10.95
C SER A 298 3.31 5.50 -12.26
N ASP A 299 3.96 6.54 -12.77
CA ASP A 299 3.57 7.25 -14.00
C ASP A 299 4.78 7.37 -14.94
N SER A 300 4.65 6.99 -16.21
CA SER A 300 5.76 7.08 -17.19
C SER A 300 6.08 8.51 -17.65
N VAL A 301 5.18 9.46 -17.41
CA VAL A 301 5.37 10.89 -17.69
C VAL A 301 5.89 11.62 -16.45
N ASN A 302 5.33 11.31 -15.28
CA ASN A 302 5.59 12.04 -14.04
C ASN A 302 6.52 11.32 -13.05
N GLY A 303 6.93 10.08 -13.36
CA GLY A 303 7.71 9.24 -12.45
C GLY A 303 6.86 8.68 -11.30
N LEU A 304 7.47 8.46 -10.14
CA LEU A 304 6.74 8.09 -8.93
C LEU A 304 6.02 9.32 -8.36
N VAL A 305 4.70 9.29 -8.34
CA VAL A 305 3.84 10.28 -7.69
C VAL A 305 3.46 9.77 -6.30
N ILE A 306 3.51 10.65 -5.29
CA ILE A 306 3.15 10.30 -3.91
C ILE A 306 2.03 11.22 -3.46
N GLU A 307 0.85 10.65 -3.30
CA GLU A 307 -0.31 11.32 -2.74
C GLU A 307 -0.41 11.02 -1.25
N ARG A 308 -0.57 12.08 -0.45
CA ARG A 308 -0.69 11.92 1.00
C ARG A 308 -2.13 11.59 1.35
N LEU A 309 -2.37 10.34 1.73
CA LEU A 309 -3.51 10.01 2.57
C LEU A 309 -3.34 10.81 3.87
N GLY A 310 -4.33 11.62 4.24
CA GLY A 310 -4.31 12.52 5.39
C GLY A 310 -3.52 11.98 6.60
N THR A 311 -2.61 12.79 7.14
CA THR A 311 -1.63 12.38 8.15
C THR A 311 -2.27 11.85 9.43
N SER A 312 -1.92 10.62 9.83
CA SER A 312 -2.04 10.16 11.21
C SER A 312 -0.97 10.84 12.08
N VAL A 313 -1.39 11.60 13.09
CA VAL A 313 -0.47 12.24 14.04
C VAL A 313 -0.20 11.30 15.21
N LYS A 314 1.05 10.85 15.38
CA LYS A 314 1.51 10.21 16.63
C LYS A 314 2.19 11.25 17.51
N VAL A 315 1.56 11.60 18.63
CA VAL A 315 2.16 12.48 19.64
C VAL A 315 2.87 11.62 20.69
N VAL A 316 4.17 11.86 20.91
CA VAL A 316 4.93 11.32 22.05
C VAL A 316 5.29 12.49 22.94
N VAL A 317 4.71 12.56 24.14
CA VAL A 317 5.05 13.61 25.12
C VAL A 317 6.18 13.10 26.00
N GLU A 318 7.39 13.64 25.84
CA GLU A 318 8.45 13.49 26.84
C GLU A 318 8.37 14.65 27.84
N ASN A 319 7.93 14.34 29.07
CA ASN A 319 8.01 15.17 30.28
C ASN A 319 7.43 16.60 30.20
N GLY A 320 6.14 16.74 30.52
CA GLY A 320 5.54 18.04 30.85
C GLY A 320 4.13 17.91 31.42
N ILE A 321 3.82 18.72 32.43
CA ILE A 321 2.45 18.92 32.94
C ILE A 321 1.82 20.02 32.09
N SER A 322 0.62 19.79 31.55
CA SER A 322 -0.15 20.77 30.78
C SER A 322 -1.52 21.02 31.41
N ASP A 323 -1.90 22.30 31.47
CA ASP A 323 -3.22 22.78 31.85
C ASP A 323 -3.96 23.21 30.56
N ILE A 324 -5.19 22.73 30.33
CA ILE A 324 -5.95 23.03 29.11
C ILE A 324 -6.95 24.15 29.41
N ILE A 325 -6.70 25.35 28.88
CA ILE A 325 -7.68 26.44 28.89
C ILE A 325 -8.49 26.35 27.60
N MET A 326 -9.76 26.00 27.70
CA MET A 326 -10.72 26.10 26.59
C MET A 326 -11.11 27.57 26.38
N LEU A 327 -10.87 28.10 25.17
CA LEU A 327 -11.45 29.35 24.66
C LEU A 327 -12.33 29.05 23.44
#